data_AF-A0A1W9PEZ3-F1
#
_entry.id   AF-A0A1W9PEZ3-F1
#
_cell.length_a   1.000
_cell.length_b   1.000
_cell.length_c   1.000
_cell.angle_alpha   90.00
_cell.angle_beta   90.00
_cell.angle_gamma   90.00
#
_symmetry.space_group_name_H-M   'P 1'
#
loop_
_entity.id
_entity.type
_entity.pdbx_description
1 polymer ?
#
loop_
_entity_poly.entity_id
_entity_poly.type
_entity_poly.pdbx_seq_one_letter_code
_entity_poly.pdbx_strand_id
1 'polypeptide(L)' 'MKRLRITWLTGETDENGNPITRRQTIAVSDEADVPNMQNAVSSLSTLTTYTLSDAYLITFEEV' A
#
# COMPACT_ATOMS: atom_id res chain seq x y z
N MET A 1 5.08 -16.63 -3.95
CA MET A 1 4.37 -15.44 -4.46
C MET A 1 4.26 -14.39 -3.36
N LYS A 2 4.77 -13.17 -3.58
CA LYS A 2 4.65 -12.03 -2.65
C LYS A 2 3.64 -10.99 -3.13
N ARG A 3 3.11 -10.17 -2.21
CA ARG A 3 2.21 -9.04 -2.54
C ARG A 3 2.57 -7.79 -1.76
N LEU A 4 2.55 -6.63 -2.43
CA LEU A 4 2.59 -5.33 -1.77
C LEU A 4 1.15 -4.85 -1.52
N ARG A 5 0.81 -4.64 -0.26
CA ARG A 5 -0.47 -4.04 0.14
C ARG A 5 -0.24 -2.64 0.64
N ILE A 6 -0.97 -1.68 0.07
CA ILE A 6 -0.87 -0.27 0.43
C ILE A 6 -2.26 0.24 0.85
N THR A 7 -2.29 1.04 1.91
CA THR A 7 -3.48 1.77 2.35
C THR A 7 -3.20 3.26 2.24
N TRP A 8 -4.08 3.96 1.53
CA TRP A 8 -4.02 5.39 1.30
C TRP A 8 -5.16 6.09 2.05
N LEU A 9 -4.89 7.22 2.69
CA LEU A 9 -5.90 8.14 3.22
C LEU A 9 -6.33 9.09 2.09
N THR A 10 -7.63 9.20 1.81
CA THR A 10 -8.10 10.05 0.71
C THR A 10 -8.15 11.54 1.07
N GLY A 11 -8.10 11.86 2.37
CA GLY A 11 -8.37 13.20 2.89
C GLY A 11 -9.86 13.48 3.11
N GLU A 12 -10.74 12.53 2.76
CA GLU A 12 -12.18 12.61 2.99
C GLU A 12 -12.57 11.87 4.27
N THR A 13 -13.75 12.21 4.81
CA THR A 13 -14.35 11.53 5.96
C THR A 13 -15.76 11.07 5.60
N ASP A 14 -16.21 9.98 6.22
CA ASP A 14 -17.58 9.49 6.11
C ASP A 14 -18.58 10.34 6.94
N GLU A 15 -19.85 9.95 6.91
CA GLU A 15 -20.93 10.63 7.66
C GLU A 15 -20.73 10.64 9.20
N ASN A 16 -19.88 9.74 9.70
CA ASN A 16 -19.55 9.62 11.12
C ASN A 16 -18.20 10.27 11.46
N GLY A 17 -17.55 10.92 10.50
CA GLY A 17 -16.25 11.57 10.65
C GLY A 17 -15.05 10.62 10.57
N ASN A 18 -15.24 9.36 10.17
CA ASN A 18 -14.13 8.41 10.02
C ASN A 18 -13.38 8.66 8.70
N PRO A 19 -12.03 8.62 8.70
CA PRO A 19 -11.26 8.76 7.46
C PRO A 19 -11.61 7.69 6.42
N ILE A 20 -11.85 8.12 5.19
CA ILE A 20 -12.01 7.22 4.06
C ILE A 20 -10.64 6.76 3.59
N THR A 21 -10.47 5.45 3.43
CA THR A 21 -9.23 4.84 2.97
C THR A 21 -9.41 4.12 1.64
N ARG A 22 -8.35 4.11 0.82
CA ARG A 22 -8.27 3.28 -0.38
C ARG A 22 -7.18 2.24 -0.26
N ARG A 23 -7.54 1.00 -0.54
CA ARG A 23 -6.64 -0.14 -0.48
C ARG A 23 -6.19 -0.54 -1.88
N GLN A 24 -4.89 -0.75 -2.03
CA GLN A 24 -4.28 -1.27 -3.24
C GLN A 24 -3.52 -2.56 -2.90
N THR A 25 -3.60 -3.55 -3.79
CA THR A 25 -2.83 -4.80 -3.67
C THR A 25 -2.18 -5.08 -5.00
N ILE A 26 -0.86 -5.19 -4.99
CA ILE A 26 -0.02 -5.35 -6.18
C ILE A 26 0.71 -6.68 -6.05
N ALA A 27 0.60 -7.54 -7.06
CA ALA A 27 1.45 -8.72 -7.15
C ALA A 27 2.89 -8.28 -7.44
N VAL A 28 3.84 -8.80 -6.68
CA VAL A 28 5.26 -8.48 -6.83
C VAL A 28 6.05 -9.76 -7.02
N SER A 29 7.27 -9.66 -7.55
CA SER A 29 8.10 -10.86 -7.71
C SER A 29 8.55 -11.40 -6.35
N ASP A 30 8.97 -12.67 -6.33
CA ASP A 30 9.39 -13.33 -5.09
C ASP A 30 10.71 -12.78 -4.54
N GLU A 31 11.49 -12.11 -5.38
CA GLU A 31 12.71 -11.38 -5.02
C GLU A 31 12.43 -10.01 -4.38
N ALA A 32 11.17 -9.56 -4.33
CA ALA A 32 10.83 -8.29 -3.69
C ALA A 32 11.26 -8.27 -2.22
N ASP A 33 11.95 -7.19 -1.85
CA ASP A 33 12.43 -6.92 -0.49
C ASP A 33 11.85 -5.60 0.03
N VAL A 34 12.05 -5.34 1.33
CA VAL A 34 11.49 -4.15 1.97
C VAL A 34 12.04 -2.84 1.36
N PRO A 35 13.36 -2.66 1.15
CA PRO A 35 13.90 -1.42 0.57
C PRO A 35 13.35 -1.11 -0.83
N ASN A 36 13.27 -2.10 -1.72
CA ASN A 36 12.74 -1.86 -3.07
C ASN A 36 11.25 -1.54 -3.03
N MET A 37 10.48 -2.15 -2.13
CA MET A 37 9.06 -1.84 -1.96
C MET A 37 8.85 -0.45 -1.35
N GLN A 38 9.71 0.01 -0.44
CA GLN A 38 9.69 1.38 0.06
C GLN A 38 9.91 2.41 -1.06
N ASN A 39 10.87 2.15 -1.96
CA ASN A 39 11.10 2.99 -3.13
C ASN A 39 9.91 3.01 -4.09
N ALA A 40 9.27 1.85 -4.32
CA ALA A 40 8.06 1.74 -5.13
C ALA A 40 6.89 2.53 -4.52
N VAL A 41 6.64 2.39 -3.21
CA VAL A 41 5.59 3.14 -2.49
C VAL A 41 5.87 4.64 -2.54
N SER A 42 7.12 5.05 -2.34
CA SER A 42 7.53 6.46 -2.45
C SER A 42 7.26 7.00 -3.85
N SER A 43 7.58 6.25 -4.90
CA SER A 43 7.31 6.64 -6.28
C SER A 43 5.80 6.77 -6.53
N LEU A 44 5.00 5.77 -6.10
CA LEU A 44 3.55 5.79 -6.20
C LEU A 44 2.93 6.98 -5.45
N SER A 45 3.49 7.36 -4.31
CA SER A 45 2.99 8.50 -3.52
C SER A 45 3.08 9.83 -4.28
N THR A 46 4.03 9.97 -5.21
CA THR A 46 4.15 11.18 -6.05
C THR A 46 3.11 11.24 -7.18
N LEU A 47 2.43 10.13 -7.45
CA LEU A 47 1.44 9.99 -8.54
C LEU A 47 -0.01 10.11 -8.06
N THR A 48 -0.22 10.38 -6.78
CA THR A 48 -1.55 10.49 -6.16
C THR A 48 -1.62 11.70 -5.24
N THR A 49 -2.84 12.20 -5.00
CA THR A 49 -3.10 13.22 -3.98
C THR A 49 -3.38 12.60 -2.60
N TYR A 50 -3.46 11.27 -2.52
CA TYR A 50 -3.71 10.55 -1.26
C TYR A 50 -2.45 10.46 -0.41
N THR A 51 -2.64 10.46 0.91
CA THR A 51 -1.54 10.31 1.87
C THR A 51 -1.32 8.83 2.18
N LEU A 52 -0.07 8.38 2.24
CA LEU A 52 0.24 7.01 2.66
C LEU A 52 -0.15 6.82 4.14
N SER A 53 -1.00 5.82 4.41
CA SER A 53 -1.27 5.35 5.78
C SER A 53 -0.26 4.27 6.14
N ASP A 54 -0.29 3.16 5.39
CA ASP A 54 0.48 1.96 5.70
C ASP A 54 0.85 1.22 4.41
N ALA A 55 1.98 0.53 4.43
CA ALA A 55 2.37 -0.40 3.38
C ALA A 55 3.00 -1.67 3.98
N TYR A 56 2.62 -2.83 3.45
CA TYR A 56 3.09 -4.13 3.89
C TYR A 56 3.52 -4.99 2.71
N LEU A 57 4.71 -5.60 2.82
CA LEU A 57 5.10 -6.71 1.96
C LEU A 57 4.60 -8.01 2.58
N ILE A 58 3.61 -8.61 1.95
CA ILE A 58 2.97 -9.86 2.38
C ILE A 58 3.68 -11.03 1.72
N THR A 59 4.17 -11.95 2.54
CA THR A 59 4.70 -13.25 2.14
C THR A 59 3.65 -14.33 2.38
N PHE A 60 3.53 -15.26 1.44
CA PHE A 60 2.66 -16.43 1.58
C PHE A 60 3.56 -17.64 1.87
N GLU A 61 3.26 -18.38 2.92
CA GLU A 61 3.83 -19.71 3.14
C GLU A 61 2.97 -20.72 2.39
N GLU A 62 3.61 -21.61 1.62
CA GLU A 62 2.94 -22.76 1.03
C GLU A 62 2.66 -23.74 2.17
N VAL A 63 1.38 -24.08 2.39
CA VAL A 63 0.91 -25.01 3.43
C VAL A 63 0.53 -26.34 2.82
#